data_AF-A0A9D5CUR7-F1
#
_entry.id   AF-A0A9D5CUR7-F1
#
_cell.length_a   1.000
_cell.length_b   1.000
_cell.length_c   1.000
_cell.angle_alpha   90.00
_cell.angle_beta   90.00
_cell.angle_gamma   90.00
#
_symmetry.space_group_name_H-M   'P 1'
#
loop_
_entity.id
_entity.type
_entity.pdbx_description
1 polymer ?
#
loop_
_entity_poly.entity_id
_entity_poly.type
_entity_poly.pdbx_seq_one_letter_code
_entity_poly.pdbx_strand_id
1 'polypeptide(L)'
;MLENIVDDVFTGVYHLNLSLHFYGADDLPGSLLSLHPLRHALFRDQSDLIIPISNENSRAGFWFRIENETDVQFKTFVIPSNTYRSILEVFISSHGDDEFWYSNPPNVYIEKNNLTTTRGNGAFRNVFVTIDGKFAGAIMPFPVIFTGGINPLFWSPVVAIGAFDLPSYHLDITPFLGLLLDGEPHELGLGVTNGTSFWLIDANLHLWLDSNSDRVTSKLVRYQAPPLILSGDSEFKNLNGAFKIEAATKVHFAGWVNSSIGNFTTDVEQKMKYKSLLLFRNNGDFKEVLMKGKMKNDVKIKNKLEIILQREVYKSKYPLLLITSTLKDDNNTYTVKTNLSHSLNEKKNTIVGDRVVHSSSLIDTQNAFGWMKVKDHSVLSGTARSHQTYRFQDAGGCHFRKISARDGELLYDNSTNSCAAHAW
;
A
#
# COMPACT_ATOMS: atom_id res chain seq x y z
N MET A 1 8.11 -15.89 -5.71
CA MET A 1 9.52 -16.07 -6.10
C MET A 1 10.37 -15.32 -5.07
N LEU A 2 11.40 -15.93 -4.50
CA LEU A 2 12.41 -15.22 -3.71
C LEU A 2 13.65 -15.08 -4.59
N GLU A 3 13.93 -13.88 -5.07
CA GLU A 3 15.16 -13.61 -5.81
C GLU A 3 16.32 -13.63 -4.82
N ASN A 4 17.07 -14.74 -4.80
CA ASN A 4 18.23 -14.89 -3.93
C ASN A 4 19.49 -14.55 -4.71
N ILE A 5 20.19 -13.50 -4.30
CA ILE A 5 21.52 -13.19 -4.83
C ILE A 5 22.50 -14.01 -4.00
N VAL A 6 23.10 -15.03 -4.64
CA VAL A 6 24.14 -15.87 -4.03
C VAL A 6 25.47 -15.58 -4.70
N ASP A 7 26.40 -15.00 -3.95
CA ASP A 7 27.77 -14.71 -4.39
C ASP A 7 28.77 -14.96 -3.24
N ASP A 8 30.00 -14.47 -3.39
CA ASP A 8 31.08 -14.61 -2.41
C ASP A 8 30.86 -13.78 -1.13
N VAL A 9 29.92 -12.84 -1.15
CA VAL A 9 29.52 -11.99 -0.01
C VAL A 9 28.19 -12.47 0.60
N PHE A 10 27.20 -12.74 -0.24
CA PHE A 10 25.87 -13.21 0.12
C PHE A 10 25.76 -14.72 -0.08
N THR A 11 26.30 -15.50 0.86
CA THR A 11 26.37 -16.97 0.70
C THR A 11 25.10 -17.72 1.17
N GLY A 12 24.05 -17.00 1.57
CA GLY A 12 22.86 -17.59 2.19
C GLY A 12 22.00 -18.35 1.18
N VAL A 13 21.70 -19.62 1.46
CA VAL A 13 20.73 -20.41 0.68
C VAL A 13 19.42 -20.52 1.47
N TYR A 14 18.30 -20.19 0.85
CA TYR A 14 16.99 -20.29 1.49
C TYR A 14 16.54 -21.75 1.59
N HIS A 15 16.17 -22.16 2.80
CA HIS A 15 15.41 -23.38 3.06
C HIS A 15 13.99 -22.99 3.44
N LEU A 16 13.00 -23.37 2.63
CA LEU A 16 11.62 -22.96 2.80
C LEU A 16 10.75 -24.14 3.19
N ASN A 17 9.89 -23.95 4.19
CA ASN A 17 8.78 -24.83 4.48
C ASN A 17 7.49 -24.02 4.35
N LEU A 18 6.57 -24.48 3.49
CA LEU A 18 5.29 -23.83 3.25
C LEU A 18 4.18 -24.66 3.90
N SER A 19 3.36 -24.02 4.72
CA SER A 19 2.18 -24.62 5.33
C SER A 19 0.96 -23.78 5.00
N LEU A 20 -0.13 -24.43 4.62
CA LEU A 20 -1.42 -23.78 4.34
C LEU A 20 -2.42 -24.25 5.40
N HIS A 21 -2.99 -23.30 6.13
CA HIS A 21 -4.06 -23.57 7.08
C HIS A 21 -5.39 -23.14 6.46
N PHE A 22 -6.32 -24.08 6.31
CA PHE A 22 -7.68 -23.82 5.86
C PHE A 22 -8.62 -23.95 7.05
N TYR A 23 -9.40 -22.91 7.32
CA TYR A 23 -10.42 -22.91 8.36
C TYR A 23 -11.78 -22.92 7.66
N GLY A 24 -12.48 -24.06 7.70
CA GLY A 24 -13.82 -24.17 7.13
C GLY A 24 -14.82 -23.29 7.88
N ALA A 25 -15.92 -22.90 7.23
CA ALA A 25 -16.98 -22.13 7.88
C ALA A 25 -17.58 -22.84 9.12
N ASP A 26 -17.46 -24.17 9.17
CA ASP A 26 -17.96 -25.02 10.26
C ASP A 26 -16.99 -25.15 11.45
N ASP A 27 -15.71 -24.74 11.29
CA ASP A 27 -14.66 -24.89 12.33
C ASP A 27 -14.57 -23.69 13.30
N LEU A 28 -15.49 -22.73 13.19
CA LEU A 28 -15.60 -21.61 14.14
C LEU A 28 -16.28 -22.09 15.44
N PRO A 29 -15.57 -22.15 16.59
CA PRO A 29 -16.17 -22.54 17.86
C PRO A 29 -17.17 -21.46 18.27
N GLY A 30 -18.46 -21.79 18.18
CA GLY A 30 -19.55 -20.87 18.47
C GLY A 30 -20.21 -20.36 17.19
N SER A 31 -21.20 -21.11 16.74
CA SER A 31 -22.25 -20.69 15.81
C SER A 31 -22.81 -19.31 16.20
N LEU A 32 -22.18 -18.23 15.72
CA LEU A 32 -22.79 -16.92 15.52
C LEU A 32 -23.50 -16.82 14.17
N LEU A 33 -23.51 -17.90 13.38
CA LEU A 33 -24.27 -18.05 12.14
C LEU A 33 -25.78 -18.29 12.38
N SER A 34 -26.19 -18.43 13.64
CA SER A 34 -27.60 -18.44 14.03
C SER A 34 -27.84 -17.32 15.03
N LEU A 35 -28.30 -16.15 14.54
CA LEU A 35 -29.29 -15.26 15.17
C LEU A 35 -29.30 -13.89 14.46
N HIS A 36 -30.38 -13.63 13.71
CA HIS A 36 -30.92 -12.35 13.19
C HIS A 36 -30.73 -12.06 11.68
N PRO A 37 -31.83 -12.07 10.87
CA PRO A 37 -31.81 -11.83 9.41
C PRO A 37 -31.40 -10.42 8.96
N LEU A 38 -31.03 -9.52 9.87
CA LEU A 38 -30.75 -8.10 9.60
C LEU A 38 -29.27 -7.72 9.77
N ARG A 39 -28.37 -8.69 9.98
CA ARG A 39 -26.94 -8.45 10.29
C ARG A 39 -25.96 -8.75 9.16
N HIS A 40 -26.41 -9.27 8.02
CA HIS A 40 -25.50 -9.57 6.91
C HIS A 40 -25.34 -8.33 6.02
N ALA A 41 -24.09 -8.00 5.68
CA ALA A 41 -23.81 -7.10 4.58
C ALA A 41 -24.56 -7.59 3.32
N LEU A 42 -25.06 -6.67 2.50
CA LEU A 42 -25.79 -6.99 1.26
C LEU A 42 -24.98 -7.87 0.31
N PHE A 43 -23.67 -7.74 0.36
CA PHE A 43 -22.74 -8.56 -0.39
C PHE A 43 -21.93 -9.44 0.54
N ARG A 44 -21.70 -10.68 0.12
CA ARG A 44 -20.73 -11.56 0.76
C ARG A 44 -19.33 -10.97 0.63
N ASP A 45 -18.48 -11.20 1.63
CA ASP A 45 -17.09 -10.75 1.60
C ASP A 45 -16.23 -11.56 0.63
N GLN A 46 -16.59 -12.82 0.35
CA GLN A 46 -15.85 -13.72 -0.53
C GLN A 46 -16.34 -13.60 -1.98
N SER A 47 -15.40 -13.47 -2.92
CA SER A 47 -15.63 -13.49 -4.37
C SER A 47 -15.84 -14.92 -4.90
N ASP A 48 -16.63 -15.06 -5.96
CA ASP A 48 -16.92 -16.35 -6.59
C ASP A 48 -15.86 -16.76 -7.62
N LEU A 49 -15.19 -15.78 -8.23
CA LEU A 49 -14.12 -15.99 -9.21
C LEU A 49 -13.00 -14.95 -8.98
N ILE A 50 -11.75 -15.38 -9.13
CA ILE A 50 -10.57 -14.51 -9.12
C ILE A 50 -9.83 -14.70 -10.43
N ILE A 51 -9.63 -13.61 -11.17
CA ILE A 51 -8.80 -13.61 -12.38
C ILE A 51 -7.47 -12.93 -12.03
N PRO A 52 -6.32 -13.62 -12.16
CA PRO A 52 -5.02 -13.00 -11.93
C PRO A 52 -4.70 -12.00 -13.04
N ILE A 53 -4.31 -10.79 -12.65
CA ILE A 53 -3.82 -9.74 -13.53
C ILE A 53 -2.32 -9.63 -13.30
N SER A 54 -1.58 -10.49 -14.01
CA SER A 54 -0.16 -10.73 -13.79
C SER A 54 0.58 -11.02 -15.10
N ASN A 55 1.90 -10.91 -15.07
CA ASN A 55 2.77 -11.18 -16.21
C ASN A 55 3.15 -12.67 -16.27
N GLU A 56 2.36 -13.47 -16.98
CA GLU A 56 2.56 -14.91 -17.11
C GLU A 56 3.85 -15.31 -17.85
N ASN A 57 4.42 -14.40 -18.66
CA ASN A 57 5.56 -14.70 -19.53
C ASN A 57 6.91 -14.22 -18.98
N SER A 58 6.96 -13.76 -17.73
CA SER A 58 8.18 -13.19 -17.14
C SER A 58 9.07 -14.26 -16.50
N ARG A 59 10.38 -14.16 -16.79
CA ARG A 59 11.42 -14.97 -16.15
C ARG A 59 11.78 -14.47 -14.73
N ALA A 60 11.33 -13.27 -14.36
CA ALA A 60 11.54 -12.63 -13.06
C ALA A 60 10.28 -12.69 -12.17
N GLY A 61 9.47 -13.74 -12.35
CA GLY A 61 8.22 -13.94 -11.61
C GLY A 61 7.01 -13.27 -12.26
N PHE A 62 5.82 -13.48 -11.68
CA PHE A 62 4.53 -13.07 -12.26
C PHE A 62 4.22 -11.57 -12.17
N TRP A 63 5.20 -10.74 -11.80
CA TRP A 63 5.03 -9.30 -11.65
C TRP A 63 5.10 -8.59 -13.00
N PHE A 64 4.30 -7.54 -13.17
CA PHE A 64 4.61 -6.50 -14.14
C PHE A 64 5.77 -5.67 -13.59
N ARG A 65 6.80 -5.53 -14.41
CA ARG A 65 7.95 -4.68 -14.11
C ARG A 65 7.77 -3.37 -14.88
N ILE A 66 7.54 -2.29 -14.15
CA ILE A 66 7.36 -0.95 -14.69
C ILE A 66 8.67 -0.19 -14.46
N GLU A 67 9.43 0.08 -15.53
CA GLU A 67 10.79 0.63 -15.42
C GLU A 67 10.79 2.14 -15.06
N ASN A 68 9.79 2.90 -15.52
CA ASN A 68 9.71 4.34 -15.29
C ASN A 68 8.30 4.90 -15.51
N GLU A 69 8.14 6.21 -15.33
CA GLU A 69 6.86 6.93 -15.46
C GLU A 69 6.15 6.85 -16.81
N THR A 70 6.86 6.50 -17.89
CA THR A 70 6.29 6.33 -19.24
C THR A 70 5.95 4.89 -19.57
N ASP A 71 6.41 3.95 -18.74
CA ASP A 71 6.15 2.53 -18.92
C ASP A 71 4.81 2.16 -18.28
N VAL A 72 3.87 1.72 -19.11
CA VAL A 72 2.55 1.26 -18.70
C VAL A 72 2.40 -0.18 -19.16
N GLN A 73 2.05 -1.05 -18.22
CA GLN A 73 1.92 -2.47 -18.45
C GLN A 73 0.44 -2.84 -18.59
N PHE A 74 0.13 -3.73 -19.52
CA PHE A 74 -1.25 -4.05 -19.89
C PHE A 74 -1.54 -5.54 -19.79
N LYS A 75 -2.78 -5.87 -19.40
CA LYS A 75 -3.31 -7.24 -19.41
C LYS A 75 -4.70 -7.23 -20.03
N THR A 76 -4.89 -8.09 -21.04
CA THR A 76 -6.22 -8.35 -21.59
C THR A 76 -6.96 -9.37 -20.73
N PHE A 77 -8.25 -9.15 -20.48
CA PHE A 77 -9.11 -10.05 -19.71
C PHE A 77 -10.55 -10.03 -20.22
N VAL A 78 -11.31 -11.09 -19.91
CA VAL A 78 -12.76 -11.19 -20.16
C VAL A 78 -13.39 -11.64 -18.84
N ILE A 79 -14.54 -11.06 -18.49
CA ILE A 79 -15.29 -11.45 -17.29
C ILE A 79 -16.63 -12.09 -17.65
N PRO A 80 -17.20 -12.98 -16.81
CA PRO A 80 -18.52 -13.53 -17.04
C PRO A 80 -19.61 -12.44 -17.08
N SER A 81 -20.54 -12.54 -18.03
CA SER A 81 -21.63 -11.58 -18.23
C SER A 81 -22.63 -11.49 -17.06
N ASN A 82 -22.59 -12.44 -16.13
CA ASN A 82 -23.38 -12.44 -14.90
C ASN A 82 -22.65 -11.83 -13.69
N THR A 83 -21.49 -11.20 -13.88
CA THR A 83 -20.77 -10.53 -12.79
C THR A 83 -21.55 -9.32 -12.29
N TYR A 84 -21.90 -9.27 -11.00
CA TYR A 84 -22.61 -8.14 -10.39
C TYR A 84 -21.77 -7.23 -9.49
N ARG A 85 -20.57 -7.66 -9.10
CA ARG A 85 -19.60 -6.86 -8.33
C ARG A 85 -18.18 -7.18 -8.82
N SER A 86 -17.32 -6.17 -8.84
CA SER A 86 -15.92 -6.33 -9.24
C SER A 86 -15.00 -5.45 -8.40
N ILE A 87 -13.96 -6.05 -7.82
CA ILE A 87 -12.94 -5.37 -7.01
C ILE A 87 -11.56 -5.78 -7.54
N LEU A 88 -10.70 -4.79 -7.75
CA LEU A 88 -9.30 -5.02 -8.09
C LEU A 88 -8.45 -4.89 -6.82
N GLU A 89 -7.78 -5.96 -6.41
CA GLU A 89 -6.75 -5.96 -5.39
C GLU A 89 -5.39 -5.80 -6.07
N VAL A 90 -4.63 -4.74 -5.75
CA VAL A 90 -3.34 -4.42 -6.37
C VAL A 90 -2.22 -4.61 -5.35
N PHE A 91 -1.13 -5.26 -5.73
CA PHE A 91 0.09 -5.36 -4.93
C PHE A 91 1.21 -4.56 -5.58
N ILE A 92 2.03 -3.91 -4.75
CA ILE A 92 3.02 -2.92 -5.20
C ILE A 92 4.31 -3.09 -4.40
N SER A 93 5.44 -3.20 -5.10
CA SER A 93 6.78 -3.19 -4.51
C SER A 93 7.73 -2.28 -5.29
N SER A 94 8.41 -1.36 -4.62
CA SER A 94 9.35 -0.39 -5.20
C SER A 94 10.80 -0.82 -5.02
N HIS A 95 11.64 -0.69 -6.04
CA HIS A 95 13.02 -1.20 -5.99
C HIS A 95 14.01 -0.28 -6.74
N GLY A 96 15.31 -0.62 -6.63
CA GLY A 96 16.39 0.12 -7.27
C GLY A 96 16.44 1.57 -6.79
N ASP A 97 16.43 2.53 -7.71
CA ASP A 97 16.47 3.96 -7.34
C ASP A 97 15.22 4.45 -6.62
N ASP A 98 14.12 3.71 -6.73
CA ASP A 98 12.86 3.99 -6.03
C ASP A 98 12.66 3.17 -4.77
N GLU A 99 13.62 2.34 -4.34
CA GLU A 99 13.53 1.61 -3.07
C GLU A 99 13.27 2.54 -1.86
N PHE A 100 13.79 3.77 -1.93
CA PHE A 100 13.57 4.83 -0.93
C PHE A 100 12.95 6.09 -1.54
N TRP A 101 12.04 5.92 -2.51
CA TRP A 101 11.43 7.01 -3.31
C TRP A 101 10.95 8.20 -2.47
N TYR A 102 10.46 7.97 -1.25
CA TYR A 102 9.99 9.01 -0.32
C TYR A 102 11.10 9.94 0.18
N SER A 103 12.36 9.66 -0.14
CA SER A 103 13.53 10.48 0.19
C SER A 103 14.25 11.04 -1.05
N ASN A 104 13.71 10.82 -2.26
CA ASN A 104 14.34 11.23 -3.50
C ASN A 104 14.18 12.75 -3.72
N PRO A 105 15.27 13.49 -4.01
CA PRO A 105 15.18 14.88 -4.43
C PRO A 105 14.65 15.03 -5.86
N PRO A 106 14.28 16.25 -6.29
CA PRO A 106 13.97 16.53 -7.69
C PRO A 106 15.22 16.39 -8.59
N ASN A 107 15.03 16.04 -9.87
CA ASN A 107 16.13 15.90 -10.84
C ASN A 107 16.99 17.16 -10.95
N VAL A 108 16.37 18.35 -10.93
CA VAL A 108 17.07 19.64 -10.98
C VAL A 108 18.08 19.81 -9.84
N TYR A 109 17.82 19.26 -8.65
CA TYR A 109 18.79 19.29 -7.55
C TYR A 109 20.01 18.40 -7.82
N ILE A 110 19.78 17.21 -8.39
CA ILE A 110 20.83 16.26 -8.79
C ILE A 110 21.71 16.89 -9.88
N GLU A 111 21.07 17.38 -10.94
CA GLU A 111 21.73 18.00 -12.09
C GLU A 111 22.57 19.22 -11.68
N LYS A 112 21.99 20.18 -10.94
CA LYS A 112 22.71 21.41 -10.56
C LYS A 112 23.87 21.17 -9.60
N ASN A 113 23.86 20.06 -8.86
CA ASN A 113 24.93 19.70 -7.95
C ASN A 113 25.90 18.65 -8.54
N ASN A 114 25.72 18.25 -9.80
CA ASN A 114 26.51 17.21 -10.47
C ASN A 114 26.61 15.91 -9.64
N LEU A 115 25.50 15.50 -9.00
CA LEU A 115 25.47 14.27 -8.23
C LEU A 115 25.40 13.05 -9.16
N THR A 116 26.09 11.97 -8.80
CA THR A 116 26.15 10.72 -9.58
C THR A 116 24.93 9.81 -9.38
N THR A 117 24.06 10.14 -8.43
CA THR A 117 22.87 9.34 -8.11
C THR A 117 21.75 9.57 -9.15
N THR A 118 21.07 8.50 -9.51
CA THR A 118 19.87 8.50 -10.39
C THR A 118 18.55 8.50 -9.61
N ARG A 119 18.63 8.50 -8.27
CA ARG A 119 17.50 8.61 -7.31
C ARG A 119 16.80 9.97 -7.34
N GLY A 120 16.08 10.22 -8.41
CA GLY A 120 15.39 11.49 -8.69
C GLY A 120 13.87 11.42 -8.65
N ASN A 121 13.23 12.22 -9.49
CA ASN A 121 11.78 12.37 -9.67
C ASN A 121 11.00 12.86 -8.43
N GLY A 122 11.70 13.36 -7.41
CA GLY A 122 11.08 13.91 -6.20
C GLY A 122 10.39 12.87 -5.33
N ALA A 123 10.01 13.27 -4.11
CA ALA A 123 9.45 12.38 -3.10
C ALA A 123 7.93 12.20 -3.22
N PHE A 124 7.43 11.76 -4.38
CA PHE A 124 6.02 11.40 -4.61
C PHE A 124 5.88 10.35 -5.71
N ARG A 125 5.12 9.30 -5.44
CA ARG A 125 4.78 8.22 -6.38
C ARG A 125 3.28 7.91 -6.28
N ASN A 126 2.67 7.60 -7.41
CA ASN A 126 1.25 7.25 -7.47
C ASN A 126 1.03 6.16 -8.51
N VAL A 127 0.58 4.99 -8.06
CA VAL A 127 0.19 3.91 -8.97
C VAL A 127 -1.20 4.22 -9.50
N PHE A 128 -1.40 4.14 -10.80
CA PHE A 128 -2.70 4.34 -11.43
C PHE A 128 -3.13 3.10 -12.20
N VAL A 129 -4.45 2.93 -12.29
CA VAL A 129 -5.10 1.84 -13.00
C VAL A 129 -5.99 2.41 -14.09
N THR A 130 -5.95 1.81 -15.28
CA THR A 130 -6.87 2.11 -16.38
C THR A 130 -7.65 0.88 -16.82
N ILE A 131 -8.85 1.10 -17.34
CA ILE A 131 -9.69 0.11 -18.03
C ILE A 131 -10.01 0.69 -19.41
N ASP A 132 -9.57 0.03 -20.48
CA ASP A 132 -9.70 0.49 -21.87
C ASP A 132 -9.24 1.94 -22.05
N GLY A 133 -8.08 2.27 -21.46
CA GLY A 133 -7.52 3.63 -21.46
C GLY A 133 -8.23 4.65 -20.56
N LYS A 134 -9.34 4.31 -19.89
CA LYS A 134 -10.02 5.18 -18.92
C LYS A 134 -9.45 5.00 -17.52
N PHE A 135 -9.18 6.08 -16.81
CA PHE A 135 -8.72 6.04 -15.42
C PHE A 135 -9.78 5.39 -14.50
N ALA A 136 -9.40 4.31 -13.82
CA ALA A 136 -10.27 3.51 -12.95
C ALA A 136 -9.96 3.70 -11.46
N GLY A 137 -8.76 4.18 -11.11
CA GLY A 137 -8.39 4.46 -9.73
C GLY A 137 -6.90 4.72 -9.57
N ALA A 138 -6.50 5.14 -8.38
CA ALA A 138 -5.10 5.32 -8.03
C ALA A 138 -4.80 4.96 -6.58
N ILE A 139 -3.53 4.65 -6.32
CA ILE A 139 -3.00 4.19 -5.05
C ILE A 139 -1.74 4.99 -4.73
N MET A 140 -1.71 5.60 -3.55
CA MET A 140 -0.48 6.13 -2.95
C MET A 140 0.12 5.04 -2.06
N PRO A 141 1.22 4.40 -2.47
CA PRO A 141 1.76 3.25 -1.74
C PRO A 141 2.26 3.64 -0.35
N PHE A 142 2.10 2.74 0.59
CA PHE A 142 2.77 2.79 1.90
C PHE A 142 4.30 2.69 1.69
N PRO A 143 5.12 3.51 2.37
CA PRO A 143 6.57 3.48 2.20
C PRO A 143 7.18 2.30 2.97
N VAL A 144 7.11 1.10 2.38
CA VAL A 144 7.75 -0.10 2.94
C VAL A 144 9.27 0.12 3.02
N ILE A 145 9.88 -0.32 4.11
CA ILE A 145 11.33 -0.26 4.33
C ILE A 145 11.85 -1.70 4.37
N PHE A 146 12.67 -2.10 3.41
CA PHE A 146 13.22 -3.46 3.37
C PHE A 146 14.31 -3.67 4.44
N THR A 147 14.62 -4.93 4.73
CA THR A 147 15.49 -5.35 5.84
C THR A 147 16.97 -4.93 5.70
N GLY A 148 17.38 -4.41 4.54
CA GLY A 148 18.68 -3.77 4.35
C GLY A 148 18.63 -2.23 4.36
N GLY A 149 17.44 -1.64 4.38
CA GLY A 149 17.22 -0.24 4.05
C GLY A 149 17.51 0.73 5.19
N ILE A 150 17.93 1.95 4.84
CA ILE A 150 18.23 3.09 5.73
C ILE A 150 19.35 2.83 6.74
N ASN A 151 19.13 1.94 7.70
CA ASN A 151 20.11 1.42 8.65
C ASN A 151 19.79 -0.06 8.89
N PRO A 152 20.56 -1.01 8.34
CA PRO A 152 20.25 -2.43 8.42
C PRO A 152 20.24 -2.97 9.85
N LEU A 153 20.92 -2.31 10.79
CA LEU A 153 20.95 -2.71 12.20
C LEU A 153 19.58 -2.55 12.88
N PHE A 154 18.63 -1.80 12.30
CA PHE A 154 17.28 -1.62 12.85
C PHE A 154 16.44 -2.90 12.75
N TRP A 155 16.76 -3.76 11.78
CA TRP A 155 15.85 -4.80 11.28
C TRP A 155 16.16 -6.20 11.81
N SER A 156 16.81 -6.29 12.96
CA SER A 156 17.10 -7.56 13.64
C SER A 156 16.76 -7.50 15.14
N PRO A 157 15.95 -8.43 15.67
CA PRO A 157 15.21 -9.49 14.97
C PRO A 157 13.83 -9.03 14.47
N VAL A 158 13.49 -7.74 14.63
CA VAL A 158 12.19 -7.18 14.23
C VAL A 158 12.34 -6.36 12.95
N VAL A 159 11.62 -6.72 11.90
CA VAL A 159 11.67 -6.04 10.59
C VAL A 159 10.69 -4.88 10.51
N ALA A 160 10.80 -4.05 9.46
CA ALA A 160 9.91 -2.92 9.29
C ALA A 160 8.46 -3.34 8.99
N ILE A 161 7.51 -2.44 9.27
CA ILE A 161 6.09 -2.62 8.94
C ILE A 161 5.97 -2.97 7.44
N GLY A 162 5.35 -4.11 7.14
CA GLY A 162 5.10 -4.58 5.78
C GLY A 162 6.32 -5.14 5.03
N ALA A 163 7.48 -5.29 5.65
CA ALA A 163 8.69 -5.77 4.97
C ALA A 163 8.62 -7.24 4.52
N PHE A 164 7.89 -8.09 5.26
CA PHE A 164 7.64 -9.49 4.91
C PHE A 164 6.25 -9.76 4.36
N ASP A 165 5.30 -8.86 4.61
CA ASP A 165 3.90 -8.94 4.18
C ASP A 165 3.49 -7.58 3.64
N LEU A 166 3.76 -7.35 2.35
CA LEU A 166 3.52 -6.05 1.73
C LEU A 166 2.01 -5.76 1.68
N PRO A 167 1.58 -4.51 1.92
CA PRO A 167 0.16 -4.17 1.83
C PRO A 167 -0.39 -4.36 0.42
N SER A 168 -1.62 -4.91 0.32
CA SER A 168 -2.43 -4.87 -0.88
C SER A 168 -3.46 -3.73 -0.83
N TYR A 169 -3.99 -3.32 -1.99
CA TYR A 169 -4.86 -2.15 -2.12
C TYR A 169 -6.09 -2.47 -2.96
N HIS A 170 -7.28 -2.16 -2.44
CA HIS A 170 -8.54 -2.44 -3.13
C HIS A 170 -9.10 -1.21 -3.86
N LEU A 171 -9.45 -1.40 -5.14
CA LEU A 171 -10.21 -0.46 -5.96
C LEU A 171 -11.54 -1.11 -6.34
N ASP A 172 -12.66 -0.50 -5.92
CA ASP A 172 -13.99 -0.96 -6.33
C ASP A 172 -14.28 -0.46 -7.75
N ILE A 173 -14.19 -1.37 -8.71
CA ILE A 173 -14.42 -1.11 -10.13
C ILE A 173 -15.80 -1.58 -10.59
N THR A 174 -16.69 -1.94 -9.65
CA THR A 174 -18.10 -2.27 -9.94
C THR A 174 -18.80 -1.22 -10.81
N PRO A 175 -18.59 0.10 -10.64
CA PRO A 175 -19.17 1.11 -11.53
C PRO A 175 -18.86 0.91 -13.02
N PHE A 176 -17.74 0.26 -13.35
CA PHE A 176 -17.27 0.02 -14.72
C PHE A 176 -17.85 -1.26 -15.35
N LEU A 177 -18.65 -2.06 -14.63
CA LEU A 177 -19.30 -3.26 -15.19
C LEU A 177 -20.19 -2.95 -16.41
N GLY A 178 -20.69 -1.72 -16.54
CA GLY A 178 -21.42 -1.28 -17.75
C GLY A 178 -20.57 -1.26 -19.02
N LEU A 179 -19.24 -1.30 -18.89
CA LEU A 179 -18.29 -1.40 -19.99
C LEU A 179 -17.79 -2.84 -20.15
N LEU A 180 -17.62 -3.58 -19.05
CA LEU A 180 -16.90 -4.86 -19.02
C LEU A 180 -17.76 -6.11 -19.34
N LEU A 181 -19.08 -5.97 -19.48
CA LEU A 181 -20.01 -7.11 -19.60
C LEU A 181 -20.56 -7.31 -21.02
N ASP A 182 -19.85 -6.81 -22.04
CA ASP A 182 -20.23 -7.00 -23.44
C ASP A 182 -19.79 -8.36 -24.01
N GLY A 183 -18.94 -9.09 -23.30
CA GLY A 183 -18.41 -10.40 -23.70
C GLY A 183 -17.14 -10.31 -24.54
N GLU A 184 -16.62 -9.10 -24.77
CA GLU A 184 -15.40 -8.86 -25.52
C GLU A 184 -14.18 -8.77 -24.58
N PRO A 185 -12.95 -8.92 -25.12
CA PRO A 185 -11.73 -8.67 -24.36
C PRO A 185 -11.54 -7.19 -24.02
N HIS A 186 -11.25 -6.90 -22.75
CA HIS A 186 -10.92 -5.57 -22.24
C HIS A 186 -9.46 -5.49 -21.78
N GLU A 187 -8.91 -4.29 -21.74
CA GLU A 187 -7.54 -4.03 -21.33
C GLU A 187 -7.46 -3.34 -19.97
N LEU A 188 -6.72 -3.94 -19.04
CA LEU A 188 -6.33 -3.31 -17.79
C LEU A 188 -4.91 -2.76 -17.91
N GLY A 189 -4.72 -1.47 -17.65
CA GLY A 189 -3.41 -0.83 -17.63
C GLY A 189 -2.93 -0.47 -16.22
N LEU A 190 -1.63 -0.65 -15.96
CA LEU A 190 -0.95 -0.38 -14.69
C LEU A 190 0.28 0.50 -14.95
N GLY A 191 0.40 1.61 -14.23
CA GLY A 191 1.54 2.53 -14.36
C GLY A 191 1.87 3.25 -13.06
N VAL A 192 3.05 3.87 -13.00
CA VAL A 192 3.53 4.59 -11.81
C VAL A 192 3.90 6.03 -12.16
N THR A 193 3.12 7.00 -11.71
CA THR A 193 3.46 8.42 -11.85
C THR A 193 4.77 8.72 -11.10
N ASN A 194 5.68 9.41 -11.79
CA ASN A 194 7.02 9.79 -11.33
C ASN A 194 7.94 8.58 -11.00
N GLY A 195 7.59 7.36 -11.39
CA GLY A 195 8.41 6.17 -11.16
C GLY A 195 9.76 6.24 -11.87
N THR A 196 10.81 5.70 -11.25
CA THR A 196 12.13 5.51 -11.85
C THR A 196 12.75 4.17 -11.41
N SER A 197 13.73 3.70 -12.18
CA SER A 197 14.38 2.40 -12.03
C SER A 197 13.45 1.22 -12.24
N PHE A 198 12.65 0.80 -11.25
CA PHE A 198 11.54 -0.13 -11.48
C PHE A 198 10.61 -0.31 -10.29
N TRP A 199 9.38 -0.69 -10.62
CA TRP A 199 8.33 -1.12 -9.71
C TRP A 199 7.80 -2.48 -10.14
N LEU A 200 7.57 -3.35 -9.16
CA LEU A 200 6.87 -4.62 -9.36
C LEU A 200 5.42 -4.44 -8.94
N ILE A 201 4.50 -4.66 -9.89
CA ILE A 201 3.06 -4.54 -9.67
C ILE A 201 2.35 -5.76 -10.23
N ASP A 202 1.40 -6.31 -9.50
CA ASP A 202 0.41 -7.26 -10.01
C ASP A 202 -0.95 -6.95 -9.36
N ALA A 203 -1.98 -7.67 -9.79
CA ALA A 203 -3.29 -7.53 -9.20
C ALA A 203 -4.12 -8.82 -9.30
N ASN A 204 -5.13 -8.93 -8.42
CA ASN A 204 -6.19 -9.92 -8.48
C ASN A 204 -7.53 -9.24 -8.77
N LEU A 205 -8.23 -9.71 -9.80
CA LEU A 205 -9.57 -9.24 -10.12
C LEU A 205 -10.61 -10.16 -9.48
N HIS A 206 -11.22 -9.68 -8.39
CA HIS A 206 -12.26 -10.38 -7.65
C HIS A 206 -13.63 -10.11 -8.25
N LEU A 207 -14.37 -11.17 -8.56
CA LEU A 207 -15.68 -11.11 -9.22
C LEU A 207 -16.73 -11.83 -8.37
N TRP A 208 -17.90 -11.22 -8.26
CA TRP A 208 -19.09 -11.85 -7.69
C TRP A 208 -20.10 -12.10 -8.80
N LEU A 209 -20.59 -13.34 -8.89
CA LEU A 209 -21.36 -13.84 -10.00
C LEU A 209 -22.81 -14.09 -9.57
N ASP A 210 -23.76 -13.71 -10.43
CA ASP A 210 -25.16 -14.02 -10.21
C ASP A 210 -25.41 -15.50 -10.51
N SER A 211 -25.69 -16.28 -9.47
CA SER A 211 -25.95 -17.72 -9.59
C SER A 211 -27.33 -18.05 -10.18
N ASN A 212 -28.26 -17.08 -10.22
CA ASN A 212 -29.62 -17.28 -10.72
C ASN A 212 -29.86 -16.63 -12.09
N SER A 213 -28.80 -16.07 -12.72
CA SER A 213 -28.90 -15.47 -14.05
C SER A 213 -27.60 -15.65 -14.83
N ASP A 214 -27.70 -16.01 -16.11
CA ASP A 214 -26.53 -16.11 -17.00
C ASP A 214 -25.99 -14.73 -17.42
N ARG A 215 -26.78 -13.67 -17.21
CA ARG A 215 -26.42 -12.29 -17.55
C ARG A 215 -27.00 -11.29 -16.57
N VAL A 216 -26.27 -10.22 -16.32
CA VAL A 216 -26.79 -9.01 -15.66
C VAL A 216 -26.79 -7.84 -16.63
N THR A 217 -27.57 -6.81 -16.32
CA THR A 217 -27.48 -5.53 -17.04
C THR A 217 -26.88 -4.47 -16.14
N SER A 218 -26.08 -3.57 -16.71
CA SER A 218 -25.35 -2.56 -15.95
C SER A 218 -25.11 -1.31 -16.79
N LYS A 219 -24.82 -0.20 -16.11
CA LYS A 219 -24.41 1.04 -16.77
C LYS A 219 -23.60 1.92 -15.84
N LEU A 220 -22.52 2.49 -16.37
CA LEU A 220 -21.80 3.60 -15.74
C LEU A 220 -22.64 4.87 -15.83
N VAL A 221 -23.00 5.46 -14.69
CA VAL A 221 -23.85 6.67 -14.61
C VAL A 221 -23.08 7.93 -14.23
N ARG A 222 -21.92 7.80 -13.60
CA ARG A 222 -21.06 8.92 -13.23
C ARG A 222 -19.60 8.56 -13.40
N TYR A 223 -18.88 9.43 -14.10
CA TYR A 223 -17.43 9.35 -14.26
C TYR A 223 -16.81 10.71 -13.97
N GLN A 224 -16.17 10.86 -12.80
CA GLN A 224 -15.45 12.06 -12.42
C GLN A 224 -14.05 11.70 -11.95
N ALA A 225 -13.09 11.84 -12.84
CA ALA A 225 -11.68 11.63 -12.58
C ALA A 225 -10.88 12.89 -12.95
N PRO A 226 -10.98 13.97 -12.15
CA PRO A 226 -10.13 15.14 -12.37
C PRO A 226 -8.65 14.74 -12.26
N PRO A 227 -7.74 15.43 -12.98
CA PRO A 227 -6.31 15.17 -12.87
C PRO A 227 -5.80 15.31 -11.44
N LEU A 228 -4.71 14.59 -11.12
CA LEU A 228 -3.99 14.76 -9.87
C LEU A 228 -3.56 16.21 -9.71
N ILE A 229 -3.90 16.83 -8.58
CA ILE A 229 -3.37 18.14 -8.21
C ILE A 229 -2.03 17.88 -7.54
N LEU A 230 -0.95 18.29 -8.20
CA LEU A 230 0.41 18.21 -7.69
C LEU A 230 0.97 19.63 -7.60
N SER A 231 1.44 20.02 -6.42
CA SER A 231 2.18 21.26 -6.21
C SER A 231 3.46 20.95 -5.45
N GLY A 232 4.49 21.74 -5.72
CA GLY A 232 5.74 21.61 -5.00
C GLY A 232 6.51 22.91 -4.99
N ASP A 233 7.25 23.09 -3.91
CA ASP A 233 8.17 24.22 -3.73
C ASP A 233 9.57 23.63 -3.57
N SER A 234 10.55 24.24 -4.22
CA SER A 234 11.94 23.80 -4.17
C SER A 234 12.86 24.99 -4.02
N GLU A 235 13.62 25.01 -2.94
CA GLU A 235 14.61 26.05 -2.67
C GLU A 235 15.92 25.38 -2.26
N PHE A 236 17.01 25.69 -2.96
CA PHE A 236 18.31 25.13 -2.62
C PHE A 236 19.47 26.01 -3.07
N LYS A 237 20.56 25.91 -2.34
CA LYS A 237 21.87 26.48 -2.66
C LYS A 237 22.92 25.42 -2.41
N ASN A 238 23.59 24.99 -3.48
CA ASN A 238 24.47 23.83 -3.46
C ASN A 238 23.71 22.62 -2.87
N LEU A 239 24.32 21.90 -1.93
CA LEU A 239 23.74 20.70 -1.33
C LEU A 239 22.72 21.00 -0.22
N ASN A 240 22.55 22.25 0.21
CA ASN A 240 21.53 22.62 1.18
C ASN A 240 20.23 22.98 0.46
N GLY A 241 19.10 22.42 0.88
CA GLY A 241 17.82 22.71 0.25
C GLY A 241 16.62 22.14 0.98
N ALA A 242 15.45 22.69 0.67
CA ALA A 242 14.16 22.23 1.12
C ALA A 242 13.25 21.97 -0.10
N PHE A 243 12.66 20.78 -0.13
CA PHE A 243 11.80 20.30 -1.21
C PHE A 243 10.49 19.87 -0.61
N LYS A 244 9.42 20.59 -0.95
CA LYS A 244 8.08 20.33 -0.46
C LYS A 244 7.23 19.83 -1.62
N ILE A 245 6.44 18.79 -1.39
CA ILE A 245 5.43 18.32 -2.32
C ILE A 245 4.10 18.21 -1.59
N GLU A 246 3.03 18.72 -2.19
CA GLU A 246 1.66 18.43 -1.80
C GLU A 246 0.93 17.81 -3.01
N ALA A 247 0.24 16.70 -2.78
CA ALA A 247 -0.58 16.08 -3.81
C ALA A 247 -1.98 15.79 -3.27
N ALA A 248 -2.99 15.98 -4.11
CA ALA A 248 -4.36 15.67 -3.78
C ALA A 248 -5.13 15.18 -5.00
N THR A 249 -5.95 14.15 -4.81
CA THR A 249 -6.93 13.74 -5.81
C THR A 249 -8.25 13.39 -5.13
N LYS A 250 -9.33 13.60 -5.88
CA LYS A 250 -10.68 13.23 -5.50
C LYS A 250 -11.39 12.73 -6.75
N VAL A 251 -11.69 11.44 -6.78
CA VAL A 251 -12.42 10.80 -7.88
C VAL A 251 -13.77 10.27 -7.41
N HIS A 252 -14.72 10.19 -8.34
CA HIS A 252 -16.06 9.70 -8.07
C HIS A 252 -16.60 8.94 -9.29
N PHE A 253 -16.82 7.64 -9.09
CA PHE A 253 -17.46 6.75 -10.07
C PHE A 253 -18.79 6.25 -9.52
N ALA A 254 -19.81 6.16 -10.36
CA ALA A 254 -21.04 5.48 -9.99
C ALA A 254 -21.60 4.70 -11.16
N GLY A 255 -22.08 3.50 -10.91
CA GLY A 255 -22.72 2.63 -11.90
C GLY A 255 -23.78 1.76 -11.25
N TRP A 256 -24.84 1.43 -11.97
CA TRP A 256 -25.86 0.50 -11.51
C TRP A 256 -25.71 -0.86 -12.17
N VAL A 257 -26.13 -1.89 -11.43
CA VAL A 257 -26.19 -3.28 -11.88
C VAL A 257 -27.55 -3.85 -11.49
N ASN A 258 -28.19 -4.54 -12.42
CA ASN A 258 -29.46 -5.23 -12.25
C ASN A 258 -29.23 -6.74 -12.38
N SER A 259 -29.36 -7.42 -11.26
CA SER A 259 -29.14 -8.86 -11.07
C SER A 259 -30.36 -9.48 -10.38
N SER A 260 -30.35 -10.80 -10.18
CA SER A 260 -31.40 -11.54 -9.46
C SER A 260 -31.58 -11.08 -8.01
N ILE A 261 -30.50 -10.60 -7.37
CA ILE A 261 -30.54 -10.07 -6.00
C ILE A 261 -31.07 -8.64 -5.93
N GLY A 262 -31.19 -7.95 -7.06
CA GLY A 262 -31.77 -6.62 -7.16
C GLY A 262 -31.03 -5.68 -8.10
N ASN A 263 -31.55 -4.45 -8.16
CA ASN A 263 -30.94 -3.36 -8.89
C ASN A 263 -30.29 -2.38 -7.92
N PHE A 264 -28.97 -2.32 -7.97
CA PHE A 264 -28.18 -1.53 -7.04
C PHE A 264 -27.22 -0.61 -7.79
N THR A 265 -27.07 0.60 -7.26
CA THR A 265 -26.06 1.56 -7.69
C THR A 265 -24.89 1.52 -6.71
N THR A 266 -23.70 1.24 -7.22
CA THR A 266 -22.44 1.38 -6.48
C THR A 266 -21.87 2.78 -6.75
N ASP A 267 -21.71 3.58 -5.70
CA ASP A 267 -21.20 4.96 -5.70
C ASP A 267 -19.88 4.97 -4.93
N VAL A 268 -18.78 5.18 -5.65
CA VAL A 268 -17.39 5.09 -5.16
C VAL A 268 -16.78 6.48 -5.15
N GLU A 269 -16.45 7.00 -3.96
CA GLU A 269 -15.66 8.21 -3.79
C GLU A 269 -14.30 7.87 -3.17
N GLN A 270 -13.22 8.11 -3.91
CA GLN A 270 -11.84 8.00 -3.41
C GLN A 270 -11.25 9.41 -3.24
N LYS A 271 -10.62 9.63 -2.08
CA LYS A 271 -9.92 10.86 -1.73
C LYS A 271 -8.53 10.53 -1.23
N MET A 272 -7.52 11.15 -1.82
CA MET A 272 -6.14 11.01 -1.39
C MET A 272 -5.51 12.37 -1.14
N LYS A 273 -4.66 12.44 -0.10
CA LYS A 273 -3.86 13.61 0.24
C LYS A 273 -2.47 13.17 0.65
N TYR A 274 -1.47 13.80 0.07
CA TYR A 274 -0.07 13.55 0.33
C TYR A 274 0.64 14.85 0.66
N LYS A 275 1.56 14.79 1.63
CA LYS A 275 2.52 15.86 1.89
C LYS A 275 3.89 15.24 2.12
N SER A 276 4.92 15.81 1.52
CA SER A 276 6.31 15.55 1.88
C SER A 276 7.11 16.83 2.05
N LEU A 277 8.11 16.76 2.92
CA LEU A 277 9.20 17.70 3.06
C LEU A 277 10.49 16.91 3.11
N LEU A 278 11.38 17.18 2.17
CA LEU A 278 12.75 16.68 2.16
C LEU A 278 13.68 17.87 2.38
N LEU A 279 14.55 17.76 3.39
CA LEU A 279 15.44 18.82 3.82
C LEU A 279 16.87 18.30 3.86
N PHE A 280 17.77 19.00 3.17
CA PHE A 280 19.21 18.82 3.28
C PHE A 280 19.85 20.04 3.93
N ARG A 281 20.69 19.80 4.94
CA ARG A 281 21.48 20.82 5.64
C ARG A 281 22.92 20.35 5.78
N ASN A 282 23.78 21.23 6.30
CA ASN A 282 25.19 20.95 6.55
C ASN A 282 25.90 20.42 5.31
N ASN A 283 25.63 21.04 4.15
CA ASN A 283 26.17 20.66 2.86
C ASN A 283 25.86 19.19 2.48
N GLY A 284 24.65 18.72 2.80
CA GLY A 284 24.18 17.37 2.50
C GLY A 284 24.44 16.34 3.59
N ASP A 285 25.25 16.67 4.61
CA ASP A 285 25.57 15.75 5.72
C ASP A 285 24.41 15.60 6.71
N PHE A 286 23.36 16.41 6.61
CA PHE A 286 22.11 16.24 7.35
C PHE A 286 20.95 16.10 6.38
N LYS A 287 20.13 15.07 6.56
CA LYS A 287 18.89 14.84 5.80
C LYS A 287 17.72 14.60 6.76
N GLU A 288 16.62 15.28 6.50
CA GLU A 288 15.33 15.06 7.18
C GLU A 288 14.24 14.84 6.14
N VAL A 289 13.45 13.80 6.34
CA VAL A 289 12.30 13.43 5.51
C VAL A 289 11.07 13.40 6.40
N LEU A 290 10.09 14.24 6.07
CA LEU A 290 8.74 14.16 6.59
C LEU A 290 7.83 13.74 5.45
N MET A 291 7.08 12.66 5.63
CA MET A 291 6.08 12.21 4.68
C MET A 291 4.77 11.91 5.42
N LYS A 292 3.64 12.18 4.76
CA LYS A 292 2.32 11.85 5.29
C LYS A 292 1.33 11.60 4.16
N GLY A 293 1.02 10.33 3.95
CA GLY A 293 -0.10 9.91 3.10
C GLY A 293 -1.39 9.79 3.89
N LYS A 294 -2.51 10.08 3.24
CA LYS A 294 -3.88 9.84 3.71
C LYS A 294 -4.75 9.40 2.56
N MET A 295 -5.44 8.28 2.72
CA MET A 295 -6.44 7.81 1.79
C MET A 295 -7.79 7.64 2.49
N LYS A 296 -8.88 7.92 1.78
CA LYS A 296 -10.23 7.60 2.18
C LYS A 296 -10.99 7.06 0.96
N ASN A 297 -11.48 5.84 1.07
CA ASN A 297 -12.40 5.23 0.12
C ASN A 297 -13.78 5.15 0.80
N ASP A 298 -14.81 5.62 0.11
CA ASP A 298 -16.19 5.68 0.58
C ASP A 298 -17.07 5.07 -0.51
N VAL A 299 -17.48 3.82 -0.30
CA VAL A 299 -18.30 3.05 -1.24
C VAL A 299 -19.71 2.97 -0.66
N LYS A 300 -20.72 3.34 -1.45
CA LYS A 300 -22.13 3.26 -1.06
C LYS A 300 -22.88 2.40 -2.06
N ILE A 301 -23.71 1.52 -1.54
CA ILE A 301 -24.62 0.68 -2.30
C ILE A 301 -26.02 1.24 -2.10
N LYS A 302 -26.66 1.66 -3.18
CA LYS A 302 -27.99 2.29 -3.15
C LYS A 302 -28.99 1.46 -3.93
N ASN A 303 -30.26 1.51 -3.53
CA ASN A 303 -31.35 0.97 -4.34
C ASN A 303 -31.81 1.97 -5.42
N LYS A 304 -32.81 1.59 -6.23
CA LYS A 304 -33.43 2.45 -7.25
C LYS A 304 -34.01 3.77 -6.72
N LEU A 305 -34.32 3.85 -5.42
CA LEU A 305 -34.85 5.06 -4.76
C LEU A 305 -33.74 5.94 -4.18
N GLU A 306 -32.47 5.68 -4.52
CA GLU A 306 -31.27 6.34 -3.98
C GLU A 306 -31.07 6.18 -2.47
N ILE A 307 -31.80 5.25 -1.84
CA ILE A 307 -31.61 4.92 -0.41
C ILE A 307 -30.32 4.13 -0.27
N ILE A 308 -29.42 4.60 0.58
CA ILE A 308 -28.17 3.90 0.92
C ILE A 308 -28.51 2.68 1.77
N LEU A 309 -28.31 1.50 1.20
CA LEU A 309 -28.53 0.24 1.89
C LEU A 309 -27.28 -0.19 2.66
N GLN A 310 -26.09 0.00 2.07
CA GLN A 310 -24.80 -0.30 2.68
C GLN A 310 -23.79 0.79 2.34
N ARG A 311 -22.87 1.06 3.26
CA ARG A 311 -21.74 1.95 3.05
C ARG A 311 -20.48 1.38 3.69
N GLU A 312 -19.42 1.29 2.91
CA GLU A 312 -18.09 0.91 3.36
C GLU A 312 -17.17 2.13 3.36
N VAL A 313 -16.53 2.40 4.49
CA VAL A 313 -15.59 3.50 4.64
C VAL A 313 -14.26 2.95 5.11
N TYR A 314 -13.27 2.99 4.22
CA TYR A 314 -11.88 2.69 4.54
C TYR A 314 -11.08 4.00 4.62
N LYS A 315 -10.24 4.12 5.64
CA LYS A 315 -9.32 5.24 5.85
C LYS A 315 -7.96 4.71 6.21
N SER A 316 -6.92 5.21 5.55
CA SER A 316 -5.54 4.96 5.95
C SER A 316 -4.75 6.24 6.12
N LYS A 317 -3.76 6.21 7.02
CA LYS A 317 -2.82 7.29 7.28
C LYS A 317 -1.48 6.71 7.70
N TYR A 318 -0.43 7.10 7.00
CA TYR A 318 0.91 6.61 7.24
C TYR A 318 1.92 7.77 7.23
N PRO A 319 2.20 8.39 8.40
CA PRO A 319 3.29 9.33 8.54
C PRO A 319 4.63 8.60 8.64
N LEU A 320 5.67 9.22 8.08
CA LEU A 320 7.07 8.79 8.18
C LEU A 320 7.93 10.01 8.50
N LEU A 321 8.83 9.84 9.48
CA LEU A 321 9.91 10.75 9.83
C LEU A 321 11.21 9.97 9.73
N LEU A 322 12.14 10.45 8.92
CA LEU A 322 13.50 9.94 8.83
C LEU A 322 14.48 11.09 9.00
N ILE A 323 15.40 10.97 9.95
CA ILE A 323 16.49 11.90 10.15
C ILE A 323 17.80 11.13 10.06
N THR A 324 18.71 11.59 9.21
CA THR A 324 20.07 11.05 9.13
C THR A 324 21.09 12.17 9.23
N SER A 325 22.15 11.94 10.01
CA SER A 325 23.34 12.79 9.99
C SER A 325 24.60 11.98 9.76
N THR A 326 25.42 12.43 8.84
CA THR A 326 26.68 11.81 8.44
C THR A 326 27.84 12.61 9.00
N LEU A 327 28.78 11.92 9.63
CA LEU A 327 30.05 12.46 10.10
C LEU A 327 31.15 11.71 9.36
N LYS A 328 31.96 12.43 8.59
CA LYS A 328 33.10 11.82 7.88
C LYS A 328 34.23 11.61 8.89
N ASP A 329 34.81 10.42 8.84
CA ASP A 329 35.96 10.01 9.66
C ASP A 329 37.18 9.82 8.73
N ASP A 330 38.36 9.54 9.31
CA ASP A 330 39.57 9.24 8.54
C ASP A 330 39.46 7.92 7.75
N ASN A 331 40.33 7.72 6.76
CA ASN A 331 40.46 6.47 5.97
C ASN A 331 39.20 6.03 5.20
N ASN A 332 38.48 6.97 4.56
CA ASN A 332 37.24 6.69 3.80
C ASN A 332 36.14 6.04 4.65
N THR A 333 36.16 6.26 5.96
CA THR A 333 35.09 5.82 6.85
C THR A 333 34.15 6.97 7.17
N TYR A 334 32.90 6.66 7.47
CA TYR A 334 31.93 7.65 7.91
C TYR A 334 30.96 7.02 8.91
N THR A 335 30.48 7.83 9.84
CA THR A 335 29.48 7.45 10.82
C THR A 335 28.15 8.07 10.47
N VAL A 336 27.10 7.26 10.33
CA VAL A 336 25.72 7.74 10.10
C VAL A 336 24.91 7.52 11.37
N LYS A 337 24.32 8.58 11.90
CA LYS A 337 23.29 8.52 12.94
C LYS A 337 21.93 8.59 12.29
N THR A 338 21.03 7.70 12.66
CA THR A 338 19.69 7.59 12.07
C THR A 338 18.64 7.59 13.16
N ASN A 339 17.56 8.35 12.95
CA ASN A 339 16.33 8.27 13.72
C ASN A 339 15.15 8.10 12.75
N LEU A 340 14.33 7.10 12.98
CA LEU A 340 13.21 6.71 12.14
C LEU A 340 11.97 6.55 13.01
N SER A 341 10.86 7.12 12.55
CA SER A 341 9.53 6.89 13.09
C SER A 341 8.54 6.75 11.94
N HIS A 342 7.81 5.64 11.89
CA HIS A 342 6.76 5.45 10.89
C HIS A 342 5.60 4.67 11.48
N SER A 343 4.42 4.79 10.86
CA SER A 343 3.23 4.08 11.31
C SER A 343 2.27 3.80 10.18
N LEU A 344 1.47 2.75 10.34
CA LEU A 344 0.33 2.42 9.51
C LEU A 344 -0.92 2.50 10.39
N ASN A 345 -1.83 3.44 10.06
CA ASN A 345 -3.10 3.59 10.75
C ASN A 345 -4.23 3.34 9.78
N GLU A 346 -5.08 2.35 10.07
CA GLU A 346 -6.21 1.99 9.22
C GLU A 346 -7.50 1.94 10.03
N LYS A 347 -8.61 2.32 9.39
CA LYS A 347 -9.95 2.16 9.94
C LYS A 347 -10.90 1.75 8.82
N LYS A 348 -11.61 0.64 9.02
CA LYS A 348 -12.69 0.19 8.15
C LYS A 348 -14.00 0.22 8.93
N ASN A 349 -15.06 0.72 8.31
CA ASN A 349 -16.42 0.60 8.85
C ASN A 349 -17.35 0.15 7.74
N THR A 350 -18.20 -0.82 8.05
CA THR A 350 -19.36 -1.21 7.23
C THR A 350 -20.61 -0.76 7.96
N ILE A 351 -21.42 0.03 7.27
CA ILE A 351 -22.64 0.65 7.80
C ILE A 351 -23.80 0.11 6.96
N VAL A 352 -24.86 -0.37 7.62
CA VAL A 352 -26.10 -0.82 6.98
C VAL A 352 -27.25 -0.01 7.59
N GLY A 353 -27.97 0.72 6.73
CA GLY A 353 -28.84 1.81 7.19
C GLY A 353 -28.06 2.84 8.02
N ASP A 354 -28.47 3.05 9.27
CA ASP A 354 -27.82 3.97 10.21
C ASP A 354 -26.93 3.28 11.26
N ARG A 355 -26.69 1.97 11.12
CA ARG A 355 -25.94 1.18 12.11
C ARG A 355 -24.60 0.72 11.56
N VAL A 356 -23.54 0.90 12.35
CA VAL A 356 -22.24 0.27 12.10
C VAL A 356 -22.35 -1.21 12.42
N VAL A 357 -22.26 -2.08 11.41
CA VAL A 357 -22.36 -3.54 11.56
C VAL A 357 -21.00 -4.21 11.67
N HIS A 358 -19.97 -3.62 11.07
CA HIS A 358 -18.59 -4.05 11.20
C HIS A 358 -17.68 -2.82 11.33
N SER A 359 -16.69 -2.92 12.21
CA SER A 359 -15.68 -1.89 12.42
C SER A 359 -14.37 -2.57 12.75
N SER A 360 -13.29 -2.16 12.08
CA SER A 360 -11.95 -2.57 12.42
C SER A 360 -11.00 -1.39 12.42
N SER A 361 -9.95 -1.45 13.25
CA SER A 361 -8.91 -0.46 13.31
C SER A 361 -7.55 -1.10 13.55
N LEU A 362 -6.56 -0.65 12.81
CA LEU A 362 -5.14 -0.97 12.99
C LEU A 362 -4.38 0.31 13.34
N ILE A 363 -3.53 0.22 14.35
CA ILE A 363 -2.45 1.17 14.60
C ILE A 363 -1.18 0.35 14.78
N ASP A 364 -0.29 0.40 13.80
CA ASP A 364 1.05 -0.13 13.89
C ASP A 364 2.04 1.04 13.87
N THR A 365 2.90 1.15 14.87
CA THR A 365 3.88 2.23 14.99
C THR A 365 5.23 1.64 15.33
N GLN A 366 6.26 2.07 14.60
CA GLN A 366 7.62 1.63 14.82
C GLN A 366 8.56 2.81 14.87
N ASN A 367 9.41 2.83 15.88
CA ASN A 367 10.48 3.80 16.07
C ASN A 367 11.81 3.05 16.12
N ALA A 368 12.82 3.58 15.44
CA ALA A 368 14.16 3.04 15.48
C ALA A 368 15.19 4.15 15.54
N PHE A 369 16.26 3.94 16.30
CA PHE A 369 17.37 4.88 16.37
C PHE A 369 18.67 4.12 16.54
N GLY A 370 19.75 4.69 16.03
CA GLY A 370 21.05 4.06 16.10
C GLY A 370 22.09 4.79 15.29
N TRP A 371 23.29 4.24 15.29
CA TRP A 371 24.37 4.70 14.44
C TRP A 371 25.13 3.51 13.86
N MET A 372 25.74 3.74 12.71
CA MET A 372 26.62 2.78 12.06
C MET A 372 27.87 3.49 11.55
N LYS A 373 29.04 2.88 11.79
CA LYS A 373 30.28 3.23 11.13
C LYS A 373 30.42 2.38 9.87
N VAL A 374 30.64 3.03 8.74
CA VAL A 374 30.65 2.41 7.43
C VAL A 374 31.99 2.69 6.76
N LYS A 375 32.50 1.70 6.03
CA LYS A 375 33.60 1.85 5.07
C LYS A 375 33.10 1.36 3.74
N ASP A 376 33.13 2.22 2.73
CA ASP A 376 32.57 1.96 1.40
C ASP A 376 31.08 1.53 1.51
N HIS A 377 30.79 0.23 1.38
CA HIS A 377 29.45 -0.35 1.49
C HIS A 377 29.28 -1.30 2.69
N SER A 378 30.31 -1.46 3.53
CA SER A 378 30.31 -2.41 4.65
C SER A 378 30.13 -1.69 5.99
N VAL A 379 29.18 -2.18 6.79
CA VAL A 379 29.02 -1.75 8.19
C VAL A 379 30.12 -2.40 9.03
N LEU A 380 30.97 -1.57 9.65
CA LEU A 380 32.08 -2.04 10.49
C LEU A 380 31.66 -2.23 11.94
N SER A 381 30.84 -1.31 12.45
CA SER A 381 30.32 -1.35 13.83
C SER A 381 29.12 -0.43 13.94
N GLY A 382 28.33 -0.60 14.99
CA GLY A 382 27.17 0.25 15.24
C GLY A 382 26.37 -0.23 16.43
N THR A 383 25.32 0.52 16.73
CA THR A 383 24.28 0.10 17.66
C THR A 383 22.94 0.56 17.12
N ALA A 384 21.91 -0.22 17.37
CA ALA A 384 20.55 0.08 16.97
C ALA A 384 19.57 -0.39 18.02
N ARG A 385 18.50 0.39 18.18
CA ARG A 385 17.34 0.02 18.95
C ARG A 385 16.09 0.22 18.10
N SER A 386 15.20 -0.76 18.13
CA SER A 386 13.88 -0.66 17.52
C SER A 386 12.79 -0.93 18.56
N HIS A 387 11.65 -0.29 18.35
CA HIS A 387 10.47 -0.42 19.18
C HIS A 387 9.23 -0.41 18.30
N GLN A 388 8.38 -1.42 18.44
CA GLN A 388 7.12 -1.51 17.71
C GLN A 388 5.95 -1.65 18.69
N THR A 389 4.86 -0.96 18.39
CA THR A 389 3.56 -1.15 19.03
C THR A 389 2.54 -1.45 17.95
N TYR A 390 1.95 -2.64 18.02
CA TYR A 390 0.90 -3.11 17.14
C TYR A 390 -0.41 -3.18 17.91
N ARG A 391 -1.47 -2.58 17.38
CA ARG A 391 -2.81 -2.62 17.96
C ARG A 391 -3.85 -2.80 16.88
N PHE A 392 -4.44 -3.99 16.85
CA PHE A 392 -5.58 -4.32 16.00
C PHE A 392 -6.84 -4.48 16.86
N GLN A 393 -7.97 -4.01 16.38
CA GLN A 393 -9.25 -4.16 17.04
C GLN A 393 -10.35 -4.31 16.01
N ASP A 394 -11.23 -5.28 16.19
CA ASP A 394 -12.43 -5.49 15.40
C ASP A 394 -13.61 -5.96 16.28
N ALA A 395 -14.65 -6.55 15.67
CA ALA A 395 -15.78 -7.12 16.40
C ALA A 395 -15.44 -8.43 17.15
N GLY A 396 -14.42 -9.17 16.71
CA GLY A 396 -13.98 -10.43 17.29
C GLY A 396 -13.06 -10.24 18.49
N GLY A 397 -12.40 -9.09 18.61
CA GLY A 397 -11.65 -8.73 19.80
C GLY A 397 -10.63 -7.63 19.57
N CYS A 398 -9.63 -7.59 20.44
CA CYS A 398 -8.46 -6.75 20.26
C CYS A 398 -7.21 -7.62 20.33
N HIS A 399 -6.21 -7.28 19.55
CA HIS A 399 -4.85 -7.77 19.71
C HIS A 399 -3.91 -6.58 19.89
N PHE A 400 -3.10 -6.61 20.94
CA PHE A 400 -2.07 -5.62 21.22
C PHE A 400 -0.74 -6.33 21.42
N ARG A 401 0.32 -5.85 20.77
CA ARG A 401 1.68 -6.36 20.93
C ARG A 401 2.67 -5.21 21.01
N LYS A 402 3.62 -5.32 21.94
CA LYS A 402 4.66 -4.34 22.17
C LYS A 402 6.00 -5.05 22.20
N ILE A 403 6.90 -4.66 21.29
CA ILE A 403 8.20 -5.31 21.09
C ILE A 403 9.30 -4.26 21.18
N SER A 404 10.43 -4.60 21.79
CA SER A 404 11.66 -3.82 21.65
C SER A 404 12.86 -4.72 21.44
N ALA A 405 13.74 -4.30 20.54
CA ALA A 405 15.01 -4.97 20.29
C ALA A 405 16.16 -3.98 20.37
N ARG A 406 17.34 -4.48 20.72
CA ARG A 406 18.60 -3.73 20.68
C ARG A 406 19.71 -4.65 20.21
N ASP A 407 20.50 -4.19 19.24
CA ASP A 407 21.71 -4.86 18.76
C ASP A 407 21.51 -6.35 18.41
N GLY A 408 20.37 -6.68 17.77
CA GLY A 408 20.02 -8.05 17.36
C GLY A 408 19.33 -8.90 18.44
N GLU A 409 19.15 -8.38 19.66
CA GLU A 409 18.50 -9.10 20.75
C GLU A 409 17.12 -8.52 21.09
N LEU A 410 16.15 -9.39 21.38
CA LEU A 410 14.86 -8.98 21.95
C LEU A 410 15.05 -8.57 23.41
N LEU A 411 14.66 -7.33 23.74
CA LEU A 411 14.61 -6.86 25.12
C LEU A 411 13.31 -7.29 25.81
N TYR A 412 12.19 -7.22 25.09
CA TYR A 412 10.90 -7.75 25.50
C TYR A 412 9.97 -7.90 24.30
N ASP A 413 9.00 -8.81 24.45
CA ASP A 413 7.92 -9.06 23.50
C ASP A 413 6.66 -9.43 24.29
N ASN A 414 5.77 -8.46 24.44
CA ASN A 414 4.55 -8.62 25.23
C ASN A 414 3.34 -8.50 24.33
N SER A 415 2.50 -9.54 24.29
CA SER A 415 1.22 -9.53 23.57
C SER A 415 0.04 -9.80 24.50
N THR A 416 -1.10 -9.17 24.22
CA THR A 416 -2.37 -9.40 24.93
C THR A 416 -3.54 -9.29 23.97
N ASN A 417 -4.62 -10.02 24.27
CA ASN A 417 -5.87 -9.94 23.52
C ASN A 417 -6.85 -8.91 24.13
N SER A 418 -6.32 -7.92 24.86
CA SER A 418 -7.09 -6.83 25.47
C SER A 418 -6.45 -5.48 25.21
N CYS A 419 -7.25 -4.54 24.69
CA CYS A 419 -6.87 -3.14 24.48
C CYS A 419 -7.13 -2.27 25.72
N ALA A 420 -7.71 -2.82 26.80
CA ALA A 420 -8.29 -2.05 27.89
C ALA A 420 -7.27 -1.48 28.91
N ALA A 421 -5.96 -1.72 28.74
CA ALA A 421 -4.99 -1.52 29.83
C ALA A 421 -3.71 -0.73 29.51
N HIS A 422 -3.49 -0.20 28.30
CA HIS A 422 -2.18 0.42 27.98
C HIS A 422 -2.33 1.77 27.26
N ALA A 423 -2.83 2.77 28.00
CA ALA A 423 -2.59 4.18 27.73
C ALA A 423 -1.56 4.69 28.74
N TRP A 424 -0.27 4.51 28.44
CA TRP A 424 0.84 5.16 29.15
C TRP A 424 2.00 5.42 28.19
#